data_AF-A0A8C5HY22-F1
#
_entry.id   AF-A0A8C5HY22-F1
#
_cell.length_a   1.000
_cell.length_b   1.000
_cell.length_c   1.000
_cell.angle_alpha   90.00
_cell.angle_beta   90.00
_cell.angle_gamma   90.00
#
_symmetry.space_group_name_H-M   'P 1'
#
loop_
_entity.id
_entity.type
_entity.pdbx_description
1 polymer ?
#
loop_
_entity_poly.entity_id
_entity_poly.type
_entity_poly.pdbx_seq_one_letter_code
_entity_poly.pdbx_strand_id
1 'polypeptide(L)'
;MKGFGTDENAIIELLGNRSRKQRVPLVAAYKTTYGKDLKHDLKSELTGNFEKLVLAMLMSQSAFDAYELREAIKGAGTDEACLIEILASRSNAEIIEINKIYKSEYGKTLEDAITSDTSGHFRRLLVSLSQGNRDERETVDIALAKQDAQKLYAAGENKVGTDESQFNAILCARSKPHLRAVFLEYQQMCGRDIEKSICREMSGNVESGMVALMFLLLCVSYQGAGTKDRTLIRIMVTRSEVDMLDIRQEYVRTYGKSLYTHISGDTSGDYKKLLLKLCGGND
;
A
#
# COMPACT_ATOMS: atom_id res chain seq x y z
N MET A 1 -5.14 -23.87 -19.67
CA MET A 1 -3.78 -23.87 -20.25
C MET A 1 -3.40 -25.17 -20.98
N LYS A 2 -4.28 -26.18 -21.14
CA LYS A 2 -3.99 -27.33 -22.02
C LYS A 2 -4.90 -27.24 -23.24
N GLY A 3 -4.33 -27.34 -24.44
CA GLY A 3 -5.08 -27.21 -25.70
C GLY A 3 -4.91 -25.84 -26.34
N PHE A 4 -5.69 -25.56 -27.39
CA PHE A 4 -5.69 -24.27 -28.06
C PHE A 4 -6.58 -23.29 -27.28
N GLY A 5 -6.01 -22.18 -26.83
CA GLY A 5 -6.67 -21.22 -25.94
C GLY A 5 -6.61 -21.62 -24.45
N THR A 6 -6.96 -20.67 -23.59
CA THR A 6 -7.05 -20.88 -22.15
C THR A 6 -8.50 -20.79 -21.69
N ASP A 7 -8.81 -21.48 -20.59
CA ASP A 7 -10.12 -21.39 -19.94
C ASP A 7 -9.99 -20.38 -18.79
N GLU A 8 -10.18 -19.10 -19.11
CA GLU A 8 -10.06 -18.00 -18.15
C GLU A 8 -11.12 -18.11 -17.05
N ASN A 9 -12.32 -18.61 -17.38
CA ASN A 9 -13.38 -18.80 -16.38
C ASN A 9 -12.98 -19.84 -15.32
N ALA A 10 -12.33 -20.94 -15.71
CA ALA A 10 -11.81 -21.91 -14.74
C ALA A 10 -10.74 -21.29 -13.82
N ILE A 11 -9.88 -20.41 -14.35
CA ILE A 11 -8.88 -19.68 -13.54
C ILE A 11 -9.59 -18.72 -12.57
N ILE A 12 -10.59 -17.97 -13.04
CA ILE A 12 -11.39 -17.04 -12.22
C ILE A 12 -12.09 -17.79 -11.08
N GLU A 13 -12.76 -18.90 -11.37
CA GLU A 13 -13.46 -19.68 -10.36
C GLU A 13 -12.50 -20.34 -9.37
N LEU A 14 -11.34 -20.83 -9.83
CA LEU A 14 -10.36 -21.43 -8.94
C LEU A 14 -9.74 -20.39 -7.99
N LEU A 15 -9.30 -19.25 -8.53
CA LEU A 15 -8.56 -18.25 -7.75
C LEU A 15 -9.48 -17.35 -6.94
N GLY A 16 -10.62 -16.95 -7.50
CA GLY A 16 -11.57 -16.06 -6.83
C GLY A 16 -12.32 -16.71 -5.66
N ASN A 17 -12.33 -18.05 -5.57
CA ASN A 17 -12.97 -18.79 -4.48
C ASN A 17 -11.95 -19.42 -3.50
N ARG A 18 -10.67 -19.02 -3.54
CA ARG A 18 -9.62 -19.54 -2.65
C ARG A 18 -8.93 -18.42 -1.90
N SER A 19 -8.62 -18.65 -0.63
CA SER A 19 -7.81 -17.70 0.14
C SER A 19 -6.36 -17.67 -0.33
N ARG A 20 -5.62 -16.60 0.00
CA ARG A 20 -4.19 -16.49 -0.30
C ARG A 20 -3.41 -17.68 0.27
N LYS A 21 -3.76 -18.13 1.48
CA LYS A 21 -3.17 -19.32 2.13
C LYS A 21 -3.37 -20.60 1.30
N GLN A 22 -4.44 -20.68 0.51
CA GLN A 22 -4.68 -21.80 -0.41
C GLN A 22 -4.06 -21.57 -1.79
N ARG A 23 -4.04 -20.34 -2.29
CA ARG A 23 -3.52 -19.98 -3.62
C ARG A 23 -2.00 -20.05 -3.72
N VAL A 24 -1.28 -19.53 -2.73
CA VAL A 24 0.20 -19.46 -2.77
C VAL A 24 0.84 -20.86 -2.86
N PRO A 25 0.41 -21.87 -2.08
CA PRO A 25 0.94 -23.23 -2.22
C PRO A 25 0.69 -23.89 -3.58
N LEU A 26 -0.29 -23.41 -4.37
CA LEU A 26 -0.55 -23.95 -5.71
C LEU A 26 0.66 -23.81 -6.62
N VAL A 27 1.47 -22.76 -6.46
CA VAL A 27 2.68 -22.54 -7.27
C VAL A 27 3.67 -23.70 -7.08
N ALA A 28 3.96 -24.04 -5.82
CA ALA A 28 4.87 -25.14 -5.48
C ALA A 28 4.27 -26.52 -5.82
N ALA A 29 2.97 -26.70 -5.58
CA ALA A 29 2.26 -27.93 -5.92
C ALA A 29 2.26 -28.18 -7.43
N TYR A 30 2.05 -27.14 -8.24
CA TYR A 30 2.08 -27.22 -9.71
C TYR A 30 3.48 -27.64 -10.19
N LYS A 31 4.54 -27.04 -9.62
CA LYS A 31 5.92 -27.42 -9.94
C LYS A 31 6.23 -28.86 -9.57
N THR A 32 5.75 -29.33 -8.43
CA THR A 32 5.96 -30.71 -7.95
C THR A 32 5.23 -31.72 -8.85
N THR A 33 3.97 -31.45 -9.18
CA THR A 33 3.11 -32.39 -9.92
C THR A 33 3.45 -32.45 -11.40
N TYR A 34 3.79 -31.31 -12.02
CA TYR A 34 3.94 -31.20 -13.47
C TYR A 34 5.35 -30.88 -13.94
N GLY A 35 6.28 -30.55 -13.03
CA GLY A 35 7.64 -30.12 -13.37
C GLY A 35 7.73 -28.72 -14.00
N LYS A 36 6.60 -28.03 -14.19
CA LYS A 36 6.47 -26.74 -14.89
C LYS A 36 6.33 -25.56 -13.93
N ASP A 37 6.65 -24.36 -14.40
CA ASP A 37 6.48 -23.14 -13.61
C ASP A 37 5.09 -22.54 -13.87
N LEU A 38 4.22 -22.51 -12.85
CA LEU A 38 2.84 -22.04 -12.99
C LEU A 38 2.77 -20.59 -13.44
N LYS A 39 3.65 -19.72 -12.92
CA LYS A 39 3.62 -18.29 -13.24
C LYS A 39 4.06 -18.07 -14.69
N HIS A 40 5.04 -18.82 -15.16
CA HIS A 40 5.49 -18.80 -16.55
C HIS A 40 4.39 -19.25 -17.51
N ASP A 41 3.75 -20.39 -17.23
CA ASP A 41 2.67 -20.91 -18.07
C ASP A 41 1.47 -19.93 -18.12
N LEU A 42 1.14 -19.28 -16.99
CA LEU A 42 0.11 -18.24 -16.97
C LEU A 42 0.51 -17.00 -17.77
N LYS A 43 1.78 -16.59 -17.74
CA LYS A 43 2.29 -15.46 -18.54
C LYS A 43 2.29 -15.72 -20.05
N SER A 44 2.42 -16.98 -20.48
CA SER A 44 2.33 -17.32 -21.91
C SER A 44 0.90 -17.37 -22.42
N GLU A 45 -0.07 -17.57 -21.53
CA GLU A 45 -1.49 -17.79 -21.88
C GLU A 45 -2.37 -16.57 -21.64
N LEU A 46 -2.02 -15.74 -20.66
CA LEU A 46 -2.79 -14.55 -20.28
C LEU A 46 -2.06 -13.29 -20.73
N THR A 47 -2.80 -12.20 -20.93
CA THR A 47 -2.22 -10.90 -21.26
C THR A 47 -2.88 -9.76 -20.47
N GLY A 48 -2.22 -8.61 -20.45
CA GLY A 48 -2.80 -7.36 -19.96
C GLY A 48 -3.07 -7.34 -18.46
N ASN A 49 -4.15 -6.65 -18.05
CA ASN A 49 -4.47 -6.48 -16.62
C ASN A 49 -4.99 -7.76 -15.98
N PHE A 50 -5.61 -8.65 -16.75
CA PHE A 50 -6.04 -9.95 -16.24
C PHE A 50 -4.85 -10.83 -15.85
N GLU A 51 -3.81 -10.90 -16.69
CA GLU A 51 -2.54 -11.57 -16.37
C GLU A 51 -1.92 -11.01 -15.08
N LYS A 52 -1.79 -9.68 -14.98
CA LYS A 52 -1.22 -9.01 -13.80
C LYS A 52 -1.99 -9.35 -12.52
N LEU A 53 -3.32 -9.32 -12.57
CA LEU A 53 -4.18 -9.65 -11.44
C LEU A 53 -4.02 -11.11 -11.01
N VAL A 54 -4.04 -12.04 -11.97
CA VAL A 54 -3.87 -13.49 -11.71
C VAL A 54 -2.52 -13.77 -11.07
N LEU A 55 -1.44 -13.19 -11.58
CA LEU A 55 -0.10 -13.38 -11.03
C LEU A 55 0.04 -12.80 -9.62
N ALA A 56 -0.52 -11.60 -9.37
CA ALA A 56 -0.54 -10.99 -8.06
C ALA A 56 -1.26 -11.87 -7.03
N MET A 57 -2.36 -12.52 -7.43
CA MET A 57 -3.13 -13.43 -6.60
C MET A 57 -2.40 -14.73 -6.20
N LEU A 58 -1.29 -15.07 -6.87
CA LEU A 58 -0.47 -16.26 -6.60
C LEU A 58 0.78 -15.97 -5.76
N MET A 59 0.97 -14.72 -5.32
CA MET A 59 2.10 -14.32 -4.50
C MET A 59 1.70 -14.24 -3.02
N SER A 60 2.66 -14.47 -2.11
CA SER A 60 2.47 -14.07 -0.71
C SER A 60 2.33 -12.54 -0.64
N GLN A 61 1.77 -12.03 0.46
CA GLN A 61 1.59 -10.59 0.65
C GLN A 61 2.92 -9.85 0.51
N SER A 62 3.94 -10.24 1.29
CA SER A 62 5.28 -9.65 1.24
C SER A 62 5.99 -9.81 -0.10
N ALA A 63 5.77 -10.92 -0.83
CA ALA A 63 6.36 -11.09 -2.15
C ALA A 63 5.72 -10.16 -3.18
N PHE A 64 4.41 -9.97 -3.12
CA PHE A 64 3.72 -9.04 -4.01
C PHE A 64 4.08 -7.59 -3.68
N ASP A 65 4.19 -7.23 -2.40
CA ASP A 65 4.65 -5.91 -1.98
C ASP A 65 6.09 -5.65 -2.45
N ALA A 66 7.01 -6.61 -2.32
CA ALA A 66 8.37 -6.46 -2.84
C ALA A 66 8.40 -6.24 -4.37
N TYR A 67 7.53 -6.94 -5.11
CA TYR A 67 7.36 -6.73 -6.55
C TYR A 67 6.81 -5.33 -6.87
N GLU A 68 5.79 -4.86 -6.14
CA GLU A 68 5.21 -3.54 -6.35
C GLU A 68 6.20 -2.42 -6.00
N LEU A 69 6.99 -2.57 -4.94
CA LEU A 69 8.08 -1.64 -4.61
C LEU A 69 9.15 -1.63 -5.71
N ARG A 70 9.49 -2.79 -6.28
CA ARG A 70 10.45 -2.86 -7.39
C ARG A 70 9.93 -2.12 -8.61
N GLU A 71 8.69 -2.37 -8.99
CA GLU A 71 8.06 -1.74 -10.15
C GLU A 71 7.72 -0.25 -9.89
N ALA A 72 7.68 0.21 -8.63
CA ALA A 72 7.56 1.63 -8.29
C ALA A 72 8.89 2.39 -8.43
N ILE A 73 10.02 1.71 -8.28
CA ILE A 73 11.39 2.26 -8.39
C ILE A 73 11.96 2.07 -9.81
N LYS A 74 11.42 1.12 -10.57
CA LYS A 74 11.99 0.74 -11.87
C LYS A 74 11.52 1.68 -12.98
N GLY A 75 12.48 2.28 -13.68
CA GLY A 75 12.23 2.99 -14.93
C GLY A 75 12.62 4.46 -14.83
N ALA A 76 12.03 5.29 -15.69
CA ALA A 76 12.18 6.73 -15.58
C ALA A 76 11.07 7.28 -14.67
N GLY A 77 11.48 7.95 -13.59
CA GLY A 77 10.57 8.41 -12.54
C GLY A 77 10.28 7.33 -11.49
N THR A 78 9.57 7.75 -10.45
CA THR A 78 9.25 6.92 -9.28
C THR A 78 7.73 6.96 -9.06
N ASP A 79 7.12 5.87 -8.59
CA ASP A 79 5.74 5.90 -8.08
C ASP A 79 5.77 6.11 -6.56
N GLU A 80 5.91 7.37 -6.14
CA GLU A 80 6.04 7.73 -4.73
C GLU A 80 4.82 7.29 -3.91
N ALA A 81 3.61 7.40 -4.48
CA ALA A 81 2.38 7.00 -3.82
C ALA A 81 2.38 5.51 -3.48
N CYS A 82 2.81 4.65 -4.41
CA CYS A 82 2.96 3.22 -4.17
C CYS A 82 3.97 2.92 -3.05
N LEU A 83 5.14 3.59 -3.06
CA LEU A 83 6.15 3.41 -2.03
C LEU A 83 5.60 3.72 -0.63
N ILE A 84 4.85 4.82 -0.52
CA ILE A 84 4.30 5.26 0.76
C ILE A 84 3.15 4.37 1.21
N GLU A 85 2.23 4.04 0.30
CA GLU A 85 1.11 3.13 0.58
C GLU A 85 1.60 1.83 1.21
N ILE A 86 2.62 1.20 0.61
CA ILE A 86 3.17 -0.05 1.10
C ILE A 86 3.94 0.19 2.40
N LEU A 87 4.96 1.05 2.39
CA LEU A 87 5.89 1.18 3.52
C LEU A 87 5.24 1.76 4.79
N ALA A 88 4.18 2.56 4.66
CA ALA A 88 3.47 3.13 5.80
C ALA A 88 2.38 2.22 6.37
N SER A 89 1.79 1.34 5.54
CA SER A 89 0.65 0.52 5.97
C SER A 89 1.05 -0.80 6.61
N ARG A 90 2.16 -1.40 6.18
CA ARG A 90 2.64 -2.71 6.63
C ARG A 90 3.22 -2.66 8.05
N SER A 91 3.08 -3.78 8.75
CA SER A 91 3.70 -4.03 10.06
C SER A 91 5.21 -4.18 9.93
N ASN A 92 5.92 -4.05 11.05
CA ASN A 92 7.36 -4.26 11.13
C ASN A 92 7.76 -5.65 10.63
N ALA A 93 7.03 -6.69 11.02
CA ALA A 93 7.27 -8.06 10.58
C ALA A 93 7.11 -8.22 9.06
N GLU A 94 6.09 -7.60 8.47
CA GLU A 94 5.89 -7.59 7.02
C GLU A 94 7.00 -6.84 6.30
N ILE A 95 7.45 -5.68 6.80
CA ILE A 95 8.55 -4.89 6.22
C ILE A 95 9.87 -5.70 6.24
N ILE A 96 10.17 -6.39 7.33
CA ILE A 96 11.36 -7.25 7.44
C ILE A 96 11.32 -8.37 6.39
N GLU A 97 10.18 -9.02 6.21
CA GLU A 97 10.02 -10.07 5.20
C GLU A 97 10.08 -9.51 3.78
N ILE A 98 9.49 -8.33 3.53
CA ILE A 98 9.61 -7.61 2.25
C ILE A 98 11.09 -7.34 1.92
N ASN A 99 11.87 -6.83 2.87
CA ASN A 99 13.29 -6.54 2.67
C ASN A 99 14.08 -7.81 2.30
N LYS A 100 13.81 -8.92 2.98
CA LYS A 100 14.44 -10.21 2.72
C LYS A 100 14.11 -10.71 1.31
N ILE A 101 12.82 -10.68 0.92
CA ILE A 101 12.38 -11.11 -0.41
C ILE A 101 12.98 -10.20 -1.48
N TYR A 102 12.91 -8.88 -1.31
CA TYR A 102 13.43 -7.90 -2.26
C TYR A 102 14.91 -8.14 -2.54
N LYS A 103 15.72 -8.33 -1.49
CA LYS A 103 17.14 -8.64 -1.63
C LYS A 103 17.39 -9.97 -2.34
N SER A 104 16.63 -11.01 -2.00
CA SER A 104 16.75 -12.33 -2.62
C SER A 104 16.40 -12.31 -4.11
N GLU A 105 15.34 -11.61 -4.49
CA GLU A 105 14.80 -11.59 -5.86
C GLU A 105 15.58 -10.62 -6.78
N TYR A 106 16.08 -9.51 -6.24
CA TYR A 106 16.65 -8.43 -7.06
C TYR A 106 18.15 -8.17 -6.82
N GLY A 107 18.78 -8.88 -5.88
CA GLY A 107 20.22 -8.79 -5.61
C GLY A 107 20.70 -7.46 -5.01
N LYS A 108 19.77 -6.57 -4.66
CA LYS A 108 20.01 -5.24 -4.06
C LYS A 108 19.05 -5.05 -2.89
N THR A 109 19.47 -4.36 -1.84
CA THR A 109 18.55 -4.07 -0.72
C THR A 109 17.48 -3.06 -1.15
N LEU A 110 16.31 -3.10 -0.49
CA LEU A 110 15.26 -2.11 -0.73
C LEU A 110 15.75 -0.69 -0.37
N GLU A 111 16.50 -0.55 0.72
CA GLU A 111 17.09 0.72 1.14
C GLU A 111 18.02 1.31 0.07
N ASP A 112 18.92 0.49 -0.50
CA ASP A 112 19.82 0.94 -1.57
C ASP A 112 19.03 1.35 -2.81
N ALA A 113 17.91 0.65 -3.10
CA ALA A 113 17.05 0.95 -4.24
C ALA A 113 16.31 2.28 -4.05
N ILE A 114 15.72 2.50 -2.87
CA ILE A 114 15.09 3.77 -2.48
C ILE A 114 16.12 4.91 -2.51
N THR A 115 17.32 4.68 -1.97
CA THR A 115 18.37 5.69 -1.86
C THR A 115 18.89 6.15 -3.23
N SER A 116 18.92 5.24 -4.20
CA SER A 116 19.34 5.59 -5.57
C SER A 116 18.27 6.32 -6.38
N ASP A 117 16.99 6.14 -6.05
CA ASP A 117 15.88 6.62 -6.87
C ASP A 117 15.20 7.87 -6.29
N THR A 118 15.43 8.13 -5.00
CA THR A 118 14.81 9.26 -4.28
C THR A 118 15.86 10.16 -3.64
N SER A 119 15.47 11.38 -3.28
CA SER A 119 16.38 12.37 -2.71
C SER A 119 15.74 13.15 -1.54
N GLY A 120 16.55 14.00 -0.89
CA GLY A 120 16.09 14.92 0.16
C GLY A 120 15.44 14.23 1.37
N HIS A 121 14.47 14.94 1.97
CA HIS A 121 13.72 14.47 3.13
C HIS A 121 12.76 13.32 2.78
N PHE A 122 12.33 13.24 1.52
CA PHE A 122 11.49 12.16 1.02
C PHE A 122 12.23 10.82 1.05
N ARG A 123 13.49 10.79 0.59
CA ARG A 123 14.35 9.62 0.76
C ARG A 123 14.48 9.21 2.23
N ARG A 124 14.72 10.16 3.13
CA ARG A 124 14.87 9.87 4.57
C ARG A 124 13.60 9.28 5.16
N LEU A 125 12.42 9.76 4.74
CA LEU A 125 11.12 9.21 5.12
C LEU A 125 11.00 7.74 4.71
N LEU A 126 11.22 7.46 3.42
CA LEU A 126 11.09 6.10 2.88
C LEU A 126 12.12 5.13 3.47
N VAL A 127 13.37 5.57 3.64
CA VAL A 127 14.40 4.77 4.32
C VAL A 127 13.95 4.43 5.74
N SER A 128 13.45 5.40 6.51
CA SER A 128 12.98 5.18 7.88
C SER A 128 11.83 4.18 7.95
N LEU A 129 10.85 4.28 7.05
CA LEU A 129 9.74 3.32 6.97
C LEU A 129 10.23 1.92 6.55
N SER A 130 11.19 1.84 5.62
CA SER A 130 11.75 0.57 5.17
C SER A 130 12.54 -0.20 6.24
N GLN A 131 12.89 0.43 7.37
CA GLN A 131 13.56 -0.27 8.46
C GLN A 131 12.62 -1.18 9.28
N GLY A 132 11.30 -0.95 9.24
CA GLY A 132 10.34 -1.75 10.02
C GLY A 132 10.54 -1.63 11.53
N ASN A 133 10.74 -0.41 12.04
CA ASN A 133 11.01 -0.11 13.45
C ASN A 133 9.94 0.81 14.08
N ARG A 134 8.70 0.77 13.59
CA ARG A 134 7.59 1.58 14.14
C ARG A 134 7.13 0.99 15.47
N ASP A 135 6.73 1.82 16.42
CA ASP A 135 6.03 1.34 17.61
C ASP A 135 4.67 0.73 17.22
N GLU A 136 4.42 -0.52 17.62
CA GLU A 136 3.18 -1.25 17.30
C GLU A 136 2.26 -1.39 18.53
N ARG A 137 2.51 -0.65 19.61
CA ARG A 137 1.66 -0.66 20.81
C ARG A 137 0.32 0.04 20.54
N GLU A 138 -0.76 -0.60 21.01
CA GLU A 138 -2.12 -0.05 20.97
C GLU A 138 -2.42 0.95 22.10
N THR A 139 -1.64 0.89 23.19
CA THR A 139 -1.78 1.80 24.33
C THR A 139 -1.26 3.19 23.99
N VAL A 140 -2.00 4.23 24.38
CA VAL A 140 -1.64 5.63 24.13
C VAL A 140 -1.22 6.32 25.42
N ASP A 141 -0.03 6.93 25.42
CA ASP A 141 0.40 7.87 26.45
C ASP A 141 0.02 9.30 26.03
N ILE A 142 -1.03 9.84 26.66
CA ILE A 142 -1.57 11.16 26.33
C ILE A 142 -0.58 12.29 26.65
N ALA A 143 0.26 12.14 27.69
CA ALA A 143 1.26 13.16 28.00
C ALA A 143 2.34 13.22 26.91
N LEU A 144 2.79 12.05 26.44
CA LEU A 144 3.70 11.97 25.30
C LEU A 144 3.03 12.48 24.00
N ALA A 145 1.75 12.19 23.79
CA ALA A 145 1.02 12.68 22.60
C ALA A 145 0.98 14.22 22.57
N LYS A 146 0.69 14.85 23.72
CA LYS A 146 0.77 16.31 23.87
C LYS A 146 2.17 16.85 23.59
N GLN A 147 3.21 16.19 24.10
CA GLN A 147 4.59 16.60 23.87
C GLN A 147 4.97 16.50 22.39
N ASP A 148 4.59 15.41 21.71
CA ASP A 148 4.87 15.24 20.30
C ASP A 148 4.08 16.25 19.44
N ALA A 149 2.83 16.57 19.81
CA ALA A 149 2.06 17.64 19.16
C ALA A 149 2.75 19.00 19.30
N GLN A 150 3.28 19.33 20.49
CA GLN A 150 4.05 20.55 20.71
C GLN A 150 5.33 20.59 19.85
N LYS A 151 6.03 19.44 19.72
CA LYS A 151 7.21 19.34 18.86
C LYS A 151 6.86 19.56 17.39
N LEU A 152 5.75 18.99 16.90
CA LEU A 152 5.28 19.23 15.53
C LEU A 152 4.93 20.70 15.30
N TYR A 153 4.26 21.33 16.26
CA TYR A 153 3.91 22.76 16.17
C TYR A 153 5.17 23.64 16.15
N ALA A 154 6.13 23.36 17.03
CA ALA A 154 7.42 24.04 17.07
C ALA A 154 8.25 23.82 15.80
N ALA A 155 8.09 22.68 15.14
CA ALA A 155 8.78 22.30 13.91
C ALA A 155 8.15 22.87 12.63
N GLY A 156 6.93 23.40 12.69
CA GLY A 156 6.22 23.98 11.54
C GLY A 156 5.68 25.37 11.87
N GLU A 157 4.41 25.45 12.24
CA GLU A 157 3.64 26.71 12.38
C GLU A 157 4.27 27.76 13.34
N ASN A 158 5.13 27.38 14.29
CA ASN A 158 5.77 28.32 15.22
C ASN A 158 7.16 28.83 14.76
N LYS A 159 7.54 28.61 13.50
CA LYS A 159 8.81 29.09 12.95
C LYS A 159 8.68 29.42 11.47
N VAL A 160 9.70 30.10 10.93
CA VAL A 160 9.82 30.31 9.48
C VAL A 160 10.47 29.08 8.86
N GLY A 161 9.76 28.47 7.92
CA GLY A 161 10.16 27.20 7.29
C GLY A 161 9.99 26.01 8.23
N THR A 162 10.35 24.82 7.78
CA THR A 162 9.93 23.58 8.43
C THR A 162 11.12 22.77 8.90
N ASP A 163 10.97 22.03 10.00
CA ASP A 163 11.88 20.95 10.36
C ASP A 163 11.27 19.61 9.94
N GLU A 164 11.44 19.25 8.67
CA GLU A 164 10.91 18.01 8.10
C GLU A 164 11.53 16.76 8.76
N SER A 165 12.71 16.90 9.39
CA SER A 165 13.35 15.79 10.11
C SER A 165 12.60 15.49 11.40
N GLN A 166 12.12 16.50 12.12
CA GLN A 166 11.28 16.34 13.30
C GLN A 166 9.93 15.70 12.96
N PHE A 167 9.32 16.10 11.83
CA PHE A 167 8.11 15.44 11.32
C PHE A 167 8.37 13.97 10.98
N ASN A 168 9.42 13.66 10.22
CA ASN A 168 9.81 12.29 9.88
C ASN A 168 10.01 11.43 11.13
N ALA A 169 10.74 11.95 12.13
CA ALA A 169 11.06 11.22 13.36
C ALA A 169 9.80 10.80 14.15
N ILE A 170 8.81 11.69 14.25
CA ILE A 170 7.56 11.40 14.97
C ILE A 170 6.67 10.47 14.11
N LEU A 171 6.45 10.83 12.84
CA LEU A 171 5.50 10.14 11.97
C LEU A 171 5.94 8.73 11.57
N CYS A 172 7.25 8.44 11.53
CA CYS A 172 7.75 7.09 11.22
C CYS A 172 7.84 6.18 12.46
N ALA A 173 8.13 6.74 13.64
CA ALA A 173 8.45 5.94 14.82
C ALA A 173 7.26 5.65 15.72
N ARG A 174 6.26 6.53 15.80
CA ARG A 174 5.13 6.36 16.73
C ARG A 174 4.06 5.39 16.22
N SER A 175 3.32 4.78 17.13
CA SER A 175 2.24 3.87 16.78
C SER A 175 1.05 4.61 16.16
N LYS A 176 0.23 3.89 15.37
CA LYS A 176 -0.94 4.48 14.71
C LYS A 176 -1.93 5.08 15.73
N PRO A 177 -2.26 4.40 16.85
CA PRO A 177 -3.11 4.99 17.89
C PRO A 177 -2.50 6.22 18.54
N HIS A 178 -1.19 6.21 18.80
CA HIS A 178 -0.49 7.38 19.35
C HIS A 178 -0.56 8.57 18.40
N LEU A 179 -0.29 8.36 17.10
CA LEU A 179 -0.34 9.43 16.10
C LEU A 179 -1.73 10.04 15.95
N ARG A 180 -2.80 9.24 16.04
CA ARG A 180 -4.18 9.78 16.08
C ARG A 180 -4.38 10.72 17.26
N ALA A 181 -3.90 10.34 18.45
CA ALA A 181 -3.97 11.21 19.63
C ALA A 181 -3.13 12.47 19.47
N VAL A 182 -1.91 12.36 18.91
CA VAL A 182 -1.06 13.52 18.58
C VAL A 182 -1.79 14.50 17.66
N PHE A 183 -2.49 14.01 16.63
CA PHE A 183 -3.20 14.89 15.69
C PHE A 183 -4.40 15.60 16.33
N LEU A 184 -5.12 14.92 17.22
CA LEU A 184 -6.19 15.55 18.01
C LEU A 184 -5.64 16.64 18.94
N GLU A 185 -4.57 16.35 19.67
CA GLU A 185 -3.93 17.32 20.57
C GLU A 185 -3.33 18.51 19.79
N TYR A 186 -2.76 18.26 18.61
CA TYR A 186 -2.26 19.30 17.71
C TYR A 186 -3.39 20.25 17.28
N GLN A 187 -4.51 19.70 16.82
CA GLN A 187 -5.67 20.48 16.41
C GLN A 187 -6.25 21.30 17.58
N GLN A 188 -6.34 20.72 18.78
CA GLN A 188 -6.80 21.43 19.98
C GLN A 188 -5.88 22.59 20.37
N MET A 189 -4.57 22.43 20.18
CA MET A 189 -3.56 23.41 20.58
C MET A 189 -3.48 24.62 19.65
N CYS A 190 -3.45 24.39 18.33
CA CYS A 190 -3.24 25.48 17.36
C CYS A 190 -4.47 25.79 16.49
N GLY A 191 -5.59 25.09 16.69
CA GLY A 191 -6.84 25.30 15.96
C GLY A 191 -6.78 24.91 14.48
N ARG A 192 -5.77 24.15 14.06
CA ARG A 192 -5.54 23.76 12.66
C ARG A 192 -5.26 22.27 12.56
N ASP A 193 -5.83 21.64 11.53
CA ASP A 193 -5.53 20.25 11.20
C ASP A 193 -4.07 20.11 10.79
N ILE A 194 -3.41 19.03 11.23
CA ILE A 194 -2.00 18.78 10.90
C ILE A 194 -1.78 18.70 9.38
N GLU A 195 -2.76 18.16 8.63
CA GLU A 195 -2.76 18.11 7.17
C GLU A 195 -2.56 19.51 6.56
N LYS A 196 -3.39 20.47 6.99
CA LYS A 196 -3.34 21.85 6.51
C LYS A 196 -2.02 22.53 6.86
N SER A 197 -1.40 22.13 7.96
CA SER A 197 -0.07 22.63 8.34
C SER A 197 0.99 22.06 7.39
N ILE A 198 0.96 20.74 7.14
CA ILE A 198 1.88 20.07 6.20
C ILE A 198 1.77 20.65 4.78
N CYS A 199 0.55 20.82 4.24
CA CYS A 199 0.34 21.37 2.90
C CYS A 199 0.82 22.83 2.74
N ARG A 200 0.92 23.58 3.85
CA ARG A 200 1.38 24.97 3.85
C ARG A 200 2.89 25.06 3.98
N GLU A 201 3.47 24.18 4.79
CA GLU A 201 4.85 24.23 5.25
C GLU A 201 5.80 23.37 4.39
N MET A 202 5.26 22.42 3.62
CA MET A 202 6.05 21.51 2.78
C MET A 202 5.61 21.61 1.31
N SER A 203 6.44 21.09 0.41
CA SER A 203 6.08 21.01 -1.03
C SER A 203 6.60 19.73 -1.70
N GLY A 204 6.03 19.41 -2.85
CA GLY A 204 6.46 18.31 -3.73
C GLY A 204 6.28 16.92 -3.10
N ASN A 205 7.26 16.05 -3.29
CA ASN A 205 7.18 14.65 -2.85
C ASN A 205 7.17 14.51 -1.31
N VAL A 206 7.79 15.45 -0.60
CA VAL A 206 7.80 15.44 0.87
C VAL A 206 6.39 15.70 1.40
N GLU A 207 5.74 16.75 0.91
CA GLU A 207 4.34 17.06 1.23
C GLU A 207 3.42 15.89 0.89
N SER A 208 3.48 15.42 -0.37
CA SER A 208 2.64 14.33 -0.87
C SER A 208 2.79 13.07 0.01
N GLY A 209 4.01 12.79 0.45
CA GLY A 209 4.29 11.64 1.29
C GLY A 209 3.86 11.75 2.72
N MET A 210 4.02 12.92 3.32
CA MET A 210 3.54 13.19 4.67
C MET A 210 2.02 13.15 4.75
N VAL A 211 1.36 13.72 3.74
CA VAL A 211 -0.10 13.69 3.62
C VAL A 211 -0.58 12.24 3.43
N ALA A 212 -0.02 11.48 2.48
CA ALA A 212 -0.40 10.09 2.27
C ALA A 212 -0.19 9.23 3.53
N LEU A 213 0.93 9.40 4.23
CA LEU A 213 1.20 8.75 5.52
C LEU A 213 0.14 9.10 6.55
N MET A 214 -0.25 10.37 6.68
CA MET A 214 -1.31 10.81 7.59
C MET A 214 -2.65 10.15 7.26
N PHE A 215 -3.07 10.14 5.99
CA PHE A 215 -4.31 9.48 5.56
C PHE A 215 -4.32 7.98 5.91
N LEU A 216 -3.21 7.29 5.64
CA LEU A 216 -3.04 5.87 5.98
C LEU A 216 -3.11 5.61 7.50
N LEU A 217 -2.55 6.52 8.31
CA LEU A 217 -2.59 6.41 9.77
C LEU A 217 -3.98 6.72 10.35
N LEU A 218 -4.70 7.65 9.74
CA LEU A 218 -6.06 8.03 10.11
C LEU A 218 -7.13 7.06 9.59
N CYS A 219 -6.75 6.05 8.80
CA CYS A 219 -7.68 5.18 8.06
C CYS A 219 -8.65 5.95 7.15
N VAL A 220 -8.25 7.13 6.67
CA VAL A 220 -9.03 7.92 5.72
C VAL A 220 -8.52 7.61 4.32
N SER A 221 -9.44 7.43 3.37
CA SER A 221 -9.13 7.09 1.99
C SER A 221 -8.27 8.18 1.33
N TYR A 222 -7.00 7.87 1.05
CA TYR A 222 -6.11 8.75 0.28
C TYR A 222 -6.49 8.69 -1.21
N GLN A 223 -6.91 9.82 -1.78
CA GLN A 223 -7.22 9.91 -3.20
C GLN A 223 -5.97 10.34 -3.98
N GLY A 224 -5.19 9.36 -4.43
CA GLY A 224 -4.22 9.60 -5.51
C GLY A 224 -4.95 9.77 -6.84
N ALA A 225 -4.61 10.80 -7.61
CA ALA A 225 -5.28 11.06 -8.89
C ALA A 225 -5.05 9.91 -9.90
N GLY A 226 -6.17 9.31 -10.33
CA GLY A 226 -6.26 8.39 -11.48
C GLY A 226 -6.50 6.93 -11.12
N THR A 227 -7.48 6.30 -11.79
CA THR A 227 -7.66 4.84 -11.80
C THR A 227 -6.50 4.19 -12.55
N LYS A 228 -5.34 4.07 -11.91
CA LYS A 228 -4.24 3.25 -12.43
C LYS A 228 -4.58 1.80 -12.09
N ASP A 229 -4.85 0.97 -13.10
CA ASP A 229 -5.17 -0.47 -12.92
C ASP A 229 -4.22 -1.19 -11.96
N ARG A 230 -2.95 -0.77 -11.93
CA ARG A 230 -1.96 -1.29 -11.01
C ARG A 230 -2.31 -1.02 -9.54
N THR A 231 -2.73 0.19 -9.20
CA THR A 231 -3.22 0.54 -7.86
C THR A 231 -4.50 -0.23 -7.53
N LEU A 232 -5.44 -0.32 -8.47
CA LEU A 232 -6.67 -1.10 -8.28
C LEU A 232 -6.35 -2.58 -7.98
N ILE A 233 -5.52 -3.22 -8.81
CA ILE A 233 -5.07 -4.60 -8.60
C ILE A 233 -4.40 -4.73 -7.22
N ARG A 234 -3.50 -3.81 -6.87
CA ARG A 234 -2.78 -3.86 -5.60
C ARG A 234 -3.73 -3.80 -4.41
N ILE A 235 -4.64 -2.82 -4.37
CA ILE A 235 -5.61 -2.68 -3.28
C ILE A 235 -6.53 -3.90 -3.23
N MET A 236 -7.11 -4.32 -4.35
CA MET A 236 -8.05 -5.45 -4.37
C MET A 236 -7.38 -6.75 -3.92
N VAL A 237 -6.14 -7.02 -4.34
CA VAL A 237 -5.41 -8.23 -3.94
C VAL A 237 -4.97 -8.16 -2.48
N THR A 238 -4.47 -7.03 -2.00
CA THR A 238 -3.88 -6.92 -0.65
C THR A 238 -4.93 -6.72 0.45
N ARG A 239 -6.10 -6.15 0.13
CA ARG A 239 -7.16 -5.84 1.11
C ARG A 239 -8.34 -6.80 1.10
N SER A 240 -8.50 -7.62 0.06
CA SER A 240 -9.62 -8.58 -0.09
C SER A 240 -9.84 -9.49 1.12
N GLU A 241 -8.77 -9.90 1.79
CA GLU A 241 -8.81 -10.81 2.96
C GLU A 241 -8.53 -10.10 4.29
N VAL A 242 -8.53 -8.76 4.31
CA VAL A 242 -8.19 -7.94 5.49
C VAL A 242 -9.38 -7.09 5.95
N ASP A 243 -9.80 -6.14 5.12
CA ASP A 243 -10.76 -5.09 5.49
C ASP A 243 -11.61 -4.62 4.29
N MET A 244 -11.73 -5.44 3.24
CA MET A 244 -12.51 -5.10 2.04
C MET A 244 -13.96 -4.72 2.34
N LEU A 245 -14.57 -5.29 3.37
CA LEU A 245 -15.93 -4.93 3.79
C LEU A 245 -16.01 -3.51 4.35
N ASP A 246 -15.05 -3.11 5.17
CA ASP A 246 -14.97 -1.76 5.73
C ASP A 246 -14.67 -0.75 4.62
N ILE A 247 -13.74 -1.10 3.71
CA ILE A 247 -13.43 -0.28 2.52
C ILE A 247 -14.69 -0.04 1.68
N ARG A 248 -15.52 -1.07 1.45
CA ARG A 248 -16.77 -0.93 0.68
C ARG A 248 -17.76 0.02 1.33
N GLN A 249 -17.96 -0.10 2.65
CA GLN A 249 -18.86 0.78 3.40
C GLN A 249 -18.38 2.22 3.37
N GLU A 250 -17.08 2.44 3.59
CA GLU A 250 -16.48 3.77 3.57
C GLU A 250 -16.51 4.40 2.18
N TYR A 251 -16.35 3.59 1.13
CA TYR A 251 -16.47 4.03 -0.26
C TYR A 251 -17.88 4.55 -0.56
N VAL A 252 -18.93 3.85 -0.11
CA VAL A 252 -20.32 4.31 -0.25
C VAL A 252 -20.55 5.59 0.53
N ARG A 253 -20.06 5.67 1.78
CA ARG A 253 -20.18 6.87 2.62
C ARG A 253 -19.54 8.10 1.98
N THR A 254 -18.40 7.91 1.32
CA THR A 254 -17.61 8.99 0.72
C THR A 254 -18.14 9.41 -0.64
N TYR A 255 -18.50 8.46 -1.51
CA TYR A 255 -18.78 8.73 -2.92
C TYR A 255 -20.25 8.55 -3.31
N GLY A 256 -21.11 8.06 -2.40
CA GLY A 256 -22.54 7.83 -2.65
C GLY A 256 -22.82 6.73 -3.68
N LYS A 257 -21.81 5.95 -4.08
CA LYS A 257 -21.90 4.84 -5.04
C LYS A 257 -21.06 3.67 -4.55
N SER A 258 -21.53 2.44 -4.76
CA SER A 258 -20.79 1.25 -4.33
C SER A 258 -19.50 1.05 -5.13
N LEU A 259 -18.47 0.53 -4.44
CA LEU A 259 -17.20 0.12 -5.05
C LEU A 259 -17.43 -0.91 -6.17
N TYR A 260 -18.35 -1.86 -5.95
CA TYR A 260 -18.74 -2.85 -6.94
C TYR A 260 -19.24 -2.21 -8.24
N THR A 261 -20.14 -1.23 -8.15
CA THR A 261 -20.69 -0.54 -9.32
C THR A 261 -19.63 0.31 -10.02
N HIS A 262 -18.70 0.90 -9.28
CA HIS A 262 -17.56 1.61 -9.85
C HIS A 262 -16.69 0.65 -10.67
N ILE A 263 -16.19 -0.43 -10.06
CA ILE A 263 -15.34 -1.43 -10.73
C ILE A 263 -16.05 -1.99 -11.97
N SER A 264 -17.34 -2.33 -11.85
CA SER A 264 -18.11 -2.90 -12.96
C SER A 264 -18.26 -1.96 -14.16
N GLY A 265 -18.25 -0.64 -13.92
CA GLY A 265 -18.34 0.39 -14.95
C GLY A 265 -17.00 0.76 -15.60
N ASP A 266 -15.91 0.76 -14.82
CA ASP A 266 -14.58 1.17 -15.27
C ASP A 266 -13.73 0.02 -15.85
N THR A 267 -14.16 -1.23 -15.66
CA THR A 267 -13.41 -2.43 -16.11
C THR A 267 -14.25 -3.34 -16.98
N SER A 268 -13.61 -4.22 -17.75
CA SER A 268 -14.28 -5.15 -18.67
C SER A 268 -13.63 -6.54 -18.68
N GLY A 269 -14.28 -7.50 -19.37
CA GLY A 269 -13.76 -8.85 -19.59
C GLY A 269 -13.48 -9.65 -18.33
N ASP A 270 -12.51 -10.57 -18.43
CA ASP A 270 -12.12 -11.48 -17.34
C ASP A 270 -11.44 -10.77 -16.17
N TYR A 271 -10.75 -9.67 -16.47
CA TYR A 271 -10.22 -8.75 -15.46
C TYR A 271 -11.32 -8.23 -14.52
N LYS A 272 -12.40 -7.68 -15.09
CA LYS A 272 -13.57 -7.25 -14.31
C LYS A 272 -14.17 -8.39 -13.48
N LYS A 273 -14.41 -9.55 -14.10
CA LYS A 273 -15.02 -10.69 -13.41
C LYS A 273 -14.24 -11.08 -12.15
N LEU A 274 -12.91 -11.15 -12.25
CA LEU A 274 -12.05 -11.50 -11.13
C LEU A 274 -11.99 -10.40 -10.06
N LEU A 275 -11.92 -9.13 -10.46
CA LEU A 275 -11.99 -8.00 -9.52
C LEU A 275 -13.31 -7.99 -8.72
N LEU A 276 -14.44 -8.27 -9.38
CA LEU A 276 -15.73 -8.33 -8.72
C LEU A 276 -15.82 -9.50 -7.74
N LYS A 277 -15.18 -10.64 -8.02
CA LYS A 277 -15.04 -11.72 -7.02
C LYS A 277 -14.24 -11.27 -5.80
N LEU A 278 -13.16 -10.50 -5.98
CA LEU A 278 -12.38 -9.95 -4.87
C LEU A 278 -13.14 -8.86 -4.09
N CYS A 279 -13.97 -8.07 -4.77
CA CYS A 279 -14.85 -7.08 -4.14
C CYS A 279 -15.96 -7.75 -3.33
N GLY A 280 -16.47 -8.88 -3.81
CA GLY A 280 -17.64 -9.56 -3.23
C GLY A 280 -18.94 -9.02 -3.84
N GLY A 281 -19.88 -8.63 -2.97
CA GLY A 281 -21.22 -8.22 -3.38
C GLY A 281 -21.37 -6.73 -3.69
N ASN A 282 -22.56 -6.35 -4.13
CA ASN A 282 -22.98 -4.95 -4.18
C ASN A 282 -23.47 -4.49 -2.79
N ASP A 283 -23.31 -3.21 -2.49
CA ASP A 283 -23.78 -2.54 -1.26
C ASP A 283 -24.78 -1.44 -1.60
#